data_AF-A0A7Y3XI94-F1
#
_entry.id   AF-A0A7Y3XI94-F1
#
_cell.length_a   1.000
_cell.length_b   1.000
_cell.length_c   1.000
_cell.angle_alpha   90.00
_cell.angle_beta   90.00
_cell.angle_gamma   90.00
#
_symmetry.space_group_name_H-M   'P 1'
#
loop_
_entity.id
_entity.type
_entity.pdbx_description
1 polymer ?
#
loop_
_entity_poly.entity_id
_entity_poly.type
_entity_poly.pdbx_seq_one_letter_code
_entity_poly.pdbx_strand_id
1 'polypeptide(L)'
;MIVKATADRLRQRGVDAVSSPEELTPILEESLVVSSPEPGTMQLSLSAKGNGYAQRLLDTYTQAFVSQSKAAQHVRTDGGITKVLVPAMTNPIPLDERQRLLMAMGIFAGSLVCCTLIGVVVTRRLRRSTGMLSRLDDDDLFDLSPTATDWDTSRLSETNVIT
;
A
#
# COMPACT_ATOMS: atom_id res chain seq x y z
N MET A 1 1.26 8.58 -32.20
CA MET A 1 2.14 8.05 -33.27
C MET A 1 3.43 7.42 -32.71
N ILE A 2 4.16 8.06 -31.78
CA ILE A 2 5.38 7.50 -31.15
C ILE A 2 5.12 6.16 -30.44
N VAL A 3 4.04 6.07 -29.67
CA VAL A 3 3.69 4.88 -28.89
C VAL A 3 3.53 3.66 -29.80
N LYS A 4 2.84 3.81 -30.94
CA LYS A 4 2.69 2.75 -31.95
C LYS A 4 4.04 2.31 -32.53
N ALA A 5 4.87 3.26 -32.95
CA ALA A 5 6.21 2.95 -33.47
C ALA A 5 7.12 2.29 -32.41
N THR A 6 6.92 2.61 -31.14
CA THR A 6 7.63 1.99 -30.01
C THR A 6 7.16 0.56 -29.81
N ALA A 7 5.83 0.33 -29.77
CA ALA A 7 5.23 -1.00 -29.64
C ALA A 7 5.65 -1.93 -30.78
N ASP A 8 5.64 -1.45 -32.03
CA ASP A 8 6.08 -2.22 -33.20
C ASP A 8 7.55 -2.66 -33.08
N ARG A 9 8.43 -1.77 -32.59
CA ARG A 9 9.85 -2.07 -32.37
C ARG A 9 10.09 -3.02 -31.20
N LEU A 10 9.29 -2.93 -30.14
CA LEU A 10 9.34 -3.86 -29.01
C LEU A 10 8.89 -5.26 -29.43
N ARG A 11 7.86 -5.35 -30.26
CA ARG A 11 7.39 -6.61 -30.86
C ARG A 11 8.47 -7.26 -31.71
N GLN A 12 9.19 -6.49 -32.54
CA GLN A 12 10.34 -7.00 -33.31
C GLN A 12 11.49 -7.50 -32.43
N ARG A 13 11.61 -7.00 -31.20
CA ARG A 13 12.63 -7.40 -30.22
C ARG A 13 12.16 -8.52 -29.29
N GLY A 14 10.98 -9.10 -29.52
CA GLY A 14 10.44 -10.23 -28.74
C GLY A 14 10.01 -9.84 -27.31
N VAL A 15 9.66 -8.58 -27.07
CA VAL A 15 9.14 -8.11 -25.79
C VAL A 15 7.62 -8.16 -25.84
N ASP A 16 7.05 -9.35 -25.65
CA ASP A 16 5.62 -9.60 -25.87
C ASP A 16 4.71 -8.92 -24.86
N ALA A 17 5.22 -8.69 -23.64
CA ALA A 17 4.46 -8.16 -22.51
C ALA A 17 3.86 -6.75 -22.74
N VAL A 18 4.39 -5.99 -23.72
CA VAL A 18 3.93 -4.64 -24.07
C VAL A 18 4.05 -4.42 -25.59
N SER A 19 3.59 -5.42 -26.35
CA SER A 19 3.64 -5.41 -27.81
C SER A 19 2.44 -4.68 -28.45
N SER A 20 1.45 -4.30 -27.63
CA SER A 20 0.27 -3.52 -28.00
C SER A 20 0.41 -2.05 -27.60
N PRO A 21 0.04 -1.09 -28.47
CA PRO A 21 0.01 0.32 -28.10
C PRO A 21 -1.01 0.63 -26.99
N GLU A 22 -2.08 -0.17 -26.87
CA GLU A 22 -3.10 0.00 -25.82
C GLU A 22 -2.56 -0.38 -24.44
N GLU A 23 -1.66 -1.36 -24.38
CA GLU A 23 -0.98 -1.78 -23.14
C GLU A 23 0.18 -0.84 -22.79
N LEU A 24 0.85 -0.28 -23.80
CA LEU A 24 2.01 0.59 -23.62
C LEU A 24 1.64 1.98 -23.10
N THR A 25 0.49 2.51 -23.52
CA THR A 25 0.03 3.86 -23.15
C THR A 25 -0.10 4.05 -21.63
N PRO A 26 -0.85 3.21 -20.89
CA PRO A 26 -1.00 3.39 -19.43
C PRO A 26 0.34 3.22 -18.70
N ILE A 27 1.20 2.31 -19.16
CA ILE A 27 2.53 2.10 -18.57
C ILE A 27 3.38 3.36 -18.72
N LEU A 28 3.42 3.95 -19.92
CA LEU A 28 4.16 5.17 -20.15
C LEU A 28 3.57 6.35 -19.36
N GLU A 29 2.25 6.49 -19.29
CA GLU A 29 1.63 7.57 -18.53
C GLU A 29 1.90 7.48 -17.02
N GLU A 30 1.88 6.28 -16.46
CA GLU A 30 2.11 6.07 -15.03
C GLU A 30 3.59 6.18 -14.65
N SER A 31 4.50 5.74 -15.53
CA SER A 31 5.89 5.49 -15.15
C SER A 31 6.94 6.34 -15.86
N LEU A 32 6.58 7.06 -16.92
CA LEU A 32 7.50 7.94 -17.65
C LEU A 32 7.50 9.33 -17.01
N VAL A 33 8.66 9.74 -16.52
CA VAL A 33 8.91 11.09 -16.02
C VAL A 33 9.78 11.82 -17.02
N VAL A 34 9.31 12.99 -17.45
CA VAL A 34 10.04 13.90 -18.33
C VAL A 34 10.49 15.10 -17.50
N SER A 35 11.79 15.35 -17.48
CA SER A 35 12.39 16.50 -16.79
C SER A 35 13.30 17.27 -17.76
N SER A 36 13.44 18.58 -17.56
CA SER A 36 14.38 19.42 -18.32
C SER A 36 15.29 20.13 -17.32
N PRO A 37 16.38 19.47 -16.89
CA PRO A 37 17.25 20.02 -15.85
C PRO A 37 18.02 21.25 -16.33
N GLU A 38 18.33 21.32 -17.62
CA GLU A 38 19.05 22.43 -18.25
C GLU A 38 18.40 22.84 -19.57
N PRO A 39 18.46 24.14 -19.96
CA PRO A 39 17.98 24.60 -21.25
C PRO A 39 18.60 23.80 -22.40
N GLY A 40 17.75 23.30 -23.31
CA GLY A 40 18.20 22.49 -24.45
C GLY A 40 18.43 21.01 -24.13
N THR A 41 18.22 20.57 -22.88
CA THR A 41 18.29 19.17 -22.48
C THR A 41 16.92 18.65 -22.02
N MET A 42 16.66 17.39 -22.33
CA MET A 42 15.48 16.66 -21.86
C MET A 42 15.94 15.32 -21.31
N GLN A 43 15.57 15.05 -20.07
CA GLN A 43 15.82 13.81 -19.38
C GLN A 43 14.53 12.99 -19.34
N LEU A 44 14.62 11.75 -19.82
CA LEU A 44 13.53 10.77 -19.78
C LEU A 44 13.91 9.70 -18.75
N SER A 45 13.04 9.50 -17.76
CA SER A 45 13.19 8.45 -16.76
C SER A 45 11.97 7.55 -16.81
N LEU A 46 12.17 6.23 -16.76
CA LEU A 46 11.09 5.25 -16.80
C LEU A 46 11.24 4.26 -15.64
N SER A 47 10.16 4.06 -14.91
CA SER A 47 10.09 3.14 -13.78
C SER A 47 9.37 1.85 -14.16
N ALA A 48 10.08 0.73 -14.26
CA ALA A 48 9.45 -0.55 -14.60
C ALA A 48 10.04 -1.73 -13.80
N LYS A 49 9.23 -2.78 -13.64
CA LYS A 49 9.66 -4.03 -12.98
C LYS A 49 10.67 -4.76 -13.88
N GLY A 50 11.93 -4.82 -13.43
CA GLY A 50 13.01 -5.53 -14.10
C GLY A 50 13.96 -4.61 -14.86
N ASN A 51 15.24 -4.65 -14.46
CA ASN A 51 16.27 -3.75 -14.97
C ASN A 51 16.46 -3.82 -16.50
N GLY A 52 16.61 -5.03 -17.04
CA GLY A 52 16.82 -5.22 -18.47
C GLY A 52 15.59 -4.89 -19.31
N TYR A 53 14.39 -5.07 -18.75
CA TYR A 53 13.14 -4.71 -19.40
C TYR A 53 12.97 -3.18 -19.47
N ALA A 54 13.13 -2.49 -18.33
CA ALA A 54 13.05 -1.04 -18.24
C ALA A 54 14.05 -0.35 -19.17
N GLN A 55 15.29 -0.87 -19.24
CA GLN A 55 16.33 -0.32 -20.10
C GLN A 55 15.97 -0.43 -21.59
N ARG A 56 15.53 -1.62 -22.03
CA ARG A 56 15.13 -1.85 -23.43
C ARG A 56 13.92 -1.00 -23.81
N LEU A 57 12.96 -0.86 -22.90
CA LEU A 57 11.77 -0.06 -23.10
C LEU A 57 12.12 1.43 -23.27
N LEU A 58 12.91 1.98 -22.34
CA LEU A 58 13.36 3.37 -22.39
C LEU A 58 14.22 3.64 -23.63
N ASP A 59 15.15 2.75 -23.99
CA ASP A 59 15.97 2.88 -25.20
C ASP A 59 15.10 2.89 -26.47
N THR A 60 14.16 1.95 -26.58
CA THR A 60 13.27 1.84 -27.74
C THR A 60 12.39 3.09 -27.87
N TYR A 61 11.82 3.56 -26.76
CA TYR A 61 11.02 4.77 -26.71
C TYR A 61 11.84 6.01 -27.10
N THR A 62 13.05 6.15 -26.56
CA THR A 62 13.95 7.27 -26.87
C THR A 62 14.34 7.27 -28.36
N GLN A 63 14.64 6.11 -28.94
CA GLN A 63 14.90 5.98 -30.38
C GLN A 63 13.68 6.31 -31.23
N ALA A 64 12.48 5.94 -30.80
CA ALA A 64 11.24 6.29 -31.51
C ALA A 64 10.96 7.80 -31.43
N PHE A 65 11.18 8.40 -30.27
CA PHE A 65 11.06 9.83 -30.03
C PHE A 65 12.02 10.64 -30.90
N VAL A 66 13.31 10.29 -30.92
CA VAL A 66 14.31 10.96 -31.76
C VAL A 66 13.99 10.79 -33.24
N SER A 67 13.57 9.61 -33.66
CA SER A 67 13.15 9.36 -35.05
C SER A 67 11.99 10.28 -35.46
N GLN A 68 11.00 10.47 -34.58
CA GLN A 68 9.88 11.36 -34.89
C GLN A 68 10.29 12.83 -34.84
N SER A 69 11.14 13.21 -33.88
CA SER A 69 11.70 14.58 -33.80
C SER A 69 12.48 14.94 -35.07
N LYS A 70 13.24 14.00 -35.65
CA LYS A 70 13.95 14.19 -36.91
C LYS A 70 12.99 14.29 -38.11
N ALA A 71 11.94 13.47 -38.14
CA ALA A 71 10.91 13.58 -39.17
C ALA A 71 10.21 14.95 -39.13
N ALA A 72 9.96 15.48 -37.94
CA ALA A 72 9.40 16.83 -37.76
C ALA A 72 10.40 17.95 -38.10
N GLN A 73 11.71 17.70 -37.95
CA GLN A 73 12.76 18.66 -38.31
C GLN A 73 12.84 18.93 -39.81
N HIS A 74 12.47 17.98 -40.68
CA HIS A 74 12.38 18.23 -42.12
C HIS A 74 11.41 19.36 -42.49
N VAL A 75 10.51 19.74 -41.57
CA VAL A 75 9.56 20.84 -41.74
C VAL A 75 10.07 22.15 -41.10
N ARG A 76 11.12 22.12 -40.27
CA ARG A 76 11.69 23.30 -39.59
C ARG A 76 12.89 23.84 -40.36
N THR A 77 12.81 25.11 -40.76
CA THR A 77 13.88 25.87 -41.44
C THR A 77 15.12 26.14 -40.57
N ASP A 78 15.01 25.95 -39.26
CA ASP A 78 15.97 26.48 -38.28
C ASP A 78 17.11 25.50 -37.93
N GLY A 79 17.13 24.30 -38.53
CA GLY A 79 18.27 23.36 -38.48
C GLY A 79 18.61 22.73 -37.12
N GLY A 80 17.81 22.94 -36.07
CA GLY A 80 18.07 22.36 -34.75
C GLY A 80 18.00 20.82 -34.77
N ILE A 81 19.05 20.14 -34.27
CA ILE A 81 19.18 18.67 -34.29
C ILE A 81 18.92 18.11 -32.89
N THR A 82 18.16 17.02 -32.81
CA THR A 82 17.95 16.28 -31.55
C THR A 82 18.86 15.05 -31.55
N LYS A 83 19.73 14.93 -30.53
CA LYS A 83 20.66 13.81 -30.36
C LYS A 83 20.49 13.21 -28.97
N VAL A 84 20.59 11.88 -28.87
CA VAL A 84 20.70 11.19 -27.58
C VAL A 84 22.08 11.49 -26.99
N LEU A 85 22.11 12.20 -25.87
CA LEU A 85 23.35 12.56 -25.17
C LEU A 85 23.87 11.41 -24.30
N VAL A 86 22.96 10.70 -23.63
CA VAL A 86 23.27 9.58 -22.72
C VAL A 86 22.39 8.38 -23.10
N PRO A 87 22.95 7.17 -23.31
CA PRO A 87 22.15 5.98 -23.58
C PRO A 87 21.33 5.58 -22.35
N ALA A 88 20.23 4.84 -22.56
CA ALA A 88 19.41 4.36 -21.45
C ALA A 88 20.25 3.51 -20.49
N MET A 89 20.40 3.99 -19.25
CA MET A 89 21.09 3.29 -18.18
C MET A 89 20.08 2.96 -17.08
N THR A 90 20.16 1.75 -16.54
CA THR A 90 19.39 1.40 -15.36
C THR A 90 20.14 1.88 -14.12
N ASN A 91 19.48 2.68 -13.30
CA ASN A 91 20.02 2.99 -11.99
C ASN A 91 19.86 1.74 -11.08
N PRO A 92 20.92 1.19 -10.51
CA PRO A 92 20.82 0.02 -9.63
C PRO A 92 20.14 0.34 -8.29
N ILE A 93 19.90 1.61 -7.98
CA ILE A 93 19.18 2.02 -6.77
C ILE A 93 17.68 1.69 -6.98
N PRO A 94 17.11 0.75 -6.22
CA PRO A 94 15.69 0.45 -6.31
C PRO A 94 14.88 1.68 -5.93
N LEU A 95 13.89 2.02 -6.76
CA LEU A 95 12.98 3.15 -6.58
C LEU A 95 12.19 2.98 -5.28
N ASP A 96 12.63 3.66 -4.21
CA ASP A 96 11.90 4.02 -2.99
C ASP A 96 11.11 2.94 -2.22
N GLU A 97 11.14 1.67 -2.60
CA GLU A 97 10.43 0.59 -1.88
C GLU A 97 10.91 0.52 -0.42
N ARG A 98 12.21 0.68 -0.20
CA ARG A 98 12.79 0.68 1.14
C ARG A 98 12.36 1.89 1.95
N GLN A 99 12.23 3.06 1.33
CA GLN A 99 11.91 4.31 2.00
C GLN A 99 10.40 4.41 2.30
N ARG A 100 9.55 3.95 1.39
CA ARG A 100 8.10 3.78 1.60
C ARG A 100 7.83 2.73 2.68
N LEU A 101 8.55 1.61 2.68
CA LEU A 101 8.44 0.59 3.74
C LEU A 101 8.85 1.16 5.10
N LEU A 102 9.94 1.94 5.16
CA LEU A 102 10.40 2.60 6.38
C LEU A 102 9.35 3.58 6.94
N MET A 103 8.75 4.40 6.09
CA MET A 103 7.68 5.33 6.50
C MET A 103 6.43 4.57 6.95
N ALA A 104 6.02 3.52 6.22
CA ALA A 104 4.88 2.69 6.58
C ALA A 104 5.07 2.00 7.95
N MET A 105 6.25 1.43 8.18
CA MET A 105 6.62 0.82 9.46
C MET A 105 6.65 1.86 10.60
N GLY A 106 7.12 3.07 10.32
CA GLY A 106 7.13 4.18 11.29
C GLY A 106 5.72 4.57 11.74
N ILE A 107 4.79 4.75 10.80
CA ILE A 107 3.39 5.09 11.11
C ILE A 107 2.72 3.96 11.91
N PHE A 108 2.94 2.70 11.50
CA PHE A 108 2.38 1.55 12.18
C PHE A 108 2.92 1.39 13.61
N ALA A 109 4.24 1.51 13.79
CA ALA A 109 4.85 1.44 15.11
C ALA A 109 4.37 2.60 16.01
N GLY A 110 4.26 3.81 15.46
CA GLY A 110 3.78 4.98 16.19
C GLY A 110 2.34 4.84 16.68
N SER A 111 1.44 4.33 15.83
CA SER A 111 0.03 4.14 16.19
C SER A 111 -0.14 3.03 17.25
N LEU A 112 0.61 1.93 17.13
CA LEU A 112 0.60 0.85 18.12
C LEU A 112 1.01 1.36 19.51
N VAL A 113 2.09 2.15 19.58
CA VAL A 113 2.55 2.75 20.85
C VAL A 113 1.50 3.70 21.42
N CYS A 114 0.90 4.56 20.60
CA CYS A 114 -0.16 5.48 21.05
C CYS A 114 -1.36 4.72 21.63
N CYS A 115 -1.87 3.71 20.94
CA CYS A 115 -2.98 2.88 21.43
C CYS A 115 -2.64 2.19 22.76
N THR A 116 -1.42 1.66 22.87
CA THR A 116 -0.97 0.97 24.08
C THR A 116 -0.88 1.94 25.28
N LEU A 117 -0.35 3.15 25.07
CA LEU A 117 -0.26 4.17 26.11
C LEU A 117 -1.64 4.61 26.60
N ILE A 118 -2.59 4.85 25.68
CA ILE A 118 -3.96 5.21 26.04
C ILE A 118 -4.61 4.09 26.86
N GLY A 119 -4.46 2.84 26.43
CA GLY A 119 -4.96 1.68 27.18
C GLY A 119 -4.42 1.63 28.61
N VAL A 120 -3.11 1.80 28.79
CA VAL A 120 -2.47 1.83 30.12
C VAL A 120 -2.98 2.99 30.98
N VAL A 121 -3.14 4.18 30.41
CA VAL A 121 -3.67 5.35 31.13
C VAL A 121 -5.10 5.10 31.59
N VAL A 122 -5.95 4.55 30.73
CA VAL A 122 -7.34 4.22 31.06
C VAL A 122 -7.40 3.18 32.18
N THR A 123 -6.62 2.09 32.10
CA THR A 123 -6.59 1.07 33.16
C THR A 123 -6.06 1.62 34.48
N ARG A 124 -5.04 2.49 34.46
CA ARG A 124 -4.54 3.16 35.68
C ARG A 124 -5.58 4.07 36.29
N ARG A 125 -6.32 4.81 35.47
CA ARG A 125 -7.41 5.69 35.93
C ARG A 125 -8.54 4.86 36.55
N LEU A 126 -8.96 3.79 35.87
CA LEU A 126 -10.00 2.88 36.36
C LEU A 126 -9.60 2.24 37.69
N ARG A 127 -8.39 1.69 37.81
CA ARG A 127 -7.92 1.09 39.07
C ARG A 127 -7.89 2.07 40.24
N ARG A 128 -7.66 3.37 39.99
CA ARG A 128 -7.75 4.40 41.04
C ARG A 128 -9.20 4.69 41.45
N SER A 129 -10.17 4.58 40.54
CA SER A 129 -11.59 4.75 40.86
C SER A 129 -12.26 3.48 41.41
N THR A 130 -11.78 2.28 41.07
CA THR A 130 -12.38 1.02 41.52
C THR A 130 -12.11 0.72 43.01
N GLY A 131 -11.16 1.42 43.64
CA GLY A 131 -10.98 1.35 45.10
C GLY A 131 -12.20 1.81 45.93
N MET A 132 -13.17 2.48 45.30
CA MET A 132 -14.44 2.85 45.94
C MET A 132 -15.52 1.78 45.79
N LEU A 133 -15.48 0.96 44.73
CA LEU A 133 -16.48 -0.10 44.48
C LEU A 133 -16.18 -1.37 45.29
N SER A 134 -14.91 -1.68 45.53
CA SER A 134 -14.50 -2.81 46.38
C SER A 134 -14.86 -2.63 47.86
N ARG A 135 -15.22 -1.42 48.29
CA ARG A 135 -15.74 -1.14 49.64
C ARG A 135 -17.25 -1.35 49.77
N LEU A 136 -17.98 -1.45 48.65
CA LEU A 136 -19.42 -1.75 48.64
C LEU A 136 -19.71 -3.25 48.50
N ASP A 137 -18.71 -4.07 48.12
CA ASP A 137 -18.87 -5.51 47.91
C ASP A 137 -18.59 -6.34 49.19
N ASP A 138 -17.89 -5.77 50.18
CA ASP A 138 -17.56 -6.45 51.46
C ASP A 138 -18.65 -6.28 52.54
N ASP A 139 -19.53 -5.27 52.45
CA ASP A 139 -20.53 -4.98 53.51
C ASP A 139 -21.95 -5.51 53.22
N ASP A 140 -22.28 -5.89 51.98
CA ASP A 140 -23.66 -6.30 51.59
C ASP A 140 -23.79 -7.75 51.06
N LEU A 141 -22.72 -8.54 50.97
CA LEU A 141 -22.76 -9.90 50.37
C LEU A 141 -23.13 -11.02 51.36
N PHE A 142 -23.38 -10.73 52.64
CA PHE A 142 -23.61 -11.74 53.69
C PHE A 142 -24.92 -11.59 54.48
N ASP A 143 -26.01 -11.13 53.84
CA ASP A 143 -27.37 -11.22 54.41
C ASP A 143 -28.37 -11.92 53.48
N LEU A 144 -27.91 -12.97 52.81
CA LEU A 144 -28.79 -14.02 52.29
C LEU A 144 -28.68 -15.25 53.18
N SER A 145 -29.01 -15.08 54.46
CA SER A 145 -29.50 -16.18 55.27
C SER A 145 -30.79 -16.67 54.62
N PRO A 146 -30.86 -17.91 54.08
CA PRO A 146 -32.12 -18.44 53.62
C PRO A 146 -33.00 -18.63 54.86
N THR A 147 -33.89 -17.67 55.10
CA THR A 147 -35.02 -17.83 56.01
C THR A 147 -35.71 -19.12 55.64
N ALA A 148 -35.70 -20.07 56.59
CA ALA A 148 -36.27 -21.39 56.50
C ALA A 148 -37.70 -21.33 55.97
N THR A 149 -37.86 -21.52 54.66
CA THR A 149 -39.11 -21.96 54.06
C THR A 149 -39.30 -23.41 54.45
N ASP A 150 -40.06 -23.57 55.53
CA ASP A 150 -40.86 -24.73 55.90
C ASP A 150 -41.46 -25.41 54.64
N TRP A 151 -40.81 -26.46 54.15
CA TRP A 151 -41.36 -27.34 53.11
C TRP A 151 -41.91 -28.57 53.82
N ASP A 152 -43.18 -28.45 54.19
CA ASP A 152 -44.04 -29.50 54.71
C ASP A 152 -43.99 -30.75 53.82
N THR A 153 -43.34 -31.80 54.32
CA THR A 153 -43.14 -33.10 53.65
C THR A 153 -44.28 -34.09 53.87
N SER A 154 -45.35 -33.69 54.57
CA SER A 154 -46.41 -34.63 54.94
C SER A 154 -47.35 -35.05 53.80
N ARG A 155 -47.19 -34.51 52.58
CA ARG A 155 -48.11 -34.77 51.45
C ARG A 155 -47.72 -35.85 50.44
N LEU A 156 -46.63 -36.59 50.65
CA LEU A 156 -46.16 -37.58 49.68
C LEU A 156 -46.36 -39.06 50.07
N SER A 157 -47.12 -39.38 51.13
CA SER A 157 -47.34 -40.79 51.54
C SER A 157 -48.72 -41.38 51.27
N GLU A 158 -49.68 -40.65 50.67
CA GLU A 158 -51.05 -41.17 50.45
C GLU A 158 -51.39 -41.34 48.96
N THR A 159 -50.58 -42.06 48.19
CA THR A 159 -51.09 -42.62 46.92
C THR A 159 -50.29 -43.83 46.43
N ASN A 160 -50.10 -44.86 47.28
CA ASN A 160 -49.74 -46.19 46.75
C ASN A 160 -50.13 -47.35 47.67
N VAL A 161 -51.44 -47.61 47.76
CA VAL A 161 -52.07 -48.89 48.11
C VAL A 161 -53.44 -48.79 47.39
N ILE A 162 -53.98 -49.70 46.59
CA ILE A 162 -54.20 -51.16 46.62
C ILE A 162 -54.53 -51.50 45.14
N THR A 163 -53.85 -52.45 44.48
CA THR A 163 -54.27 -53.85 44.26
C THR A 163 -55.69 -54.05 43.73
#